data_AF-A0A094E667-F1
#
_entry.id   AF-A0A094E667-F1
#
_cell.length_a   1.000
_cell.length_b   1.000
_cell.length_c   1.000
_cell.angle_alpha   90.00
_cell.angle_beta   90.00
_cell.angle_gamma   90.00
#
_symmetry.space_group_name_H-M   'P 1'
#
loop_
_entity.id
_entity.type
_entity.pdbx_description
1 polymer ?
#
loop_
_entity_poly.entity_id
_entity_poly.type
_entity_poly.pdbx_seq_one_letter_code
_entity_poly.pdbx_strand_id
1 'polypeptide(L)'
;MKITGPTFLSTTSYNRKARITTFTTSIMSITEAQQDTKYASLTPAQKTAFDKAMAHAKKGDFKAATDSFIADSRDIGFANPWNMQVRMPDNVTEDHFRQILLGFCSK
;
A
#
# COMPACT_ATOMS: atom_id res chain seq x y z
N MET A 1 1.55 10.27 -38.08
CA MET A 1 1.25 10.37 -36.63
C MET A 1 -0.09 9.68 -36.36
N LYS A 2 -0.09 8.58 -35.62
CA LYS A 2 -1.30 7.95 -35.06
C LYS A 2 -1.10 7.90 -33.55
N ILE A 3 -2.05 8.49 -32.83
CA ILE A 3 -2.04 8.65 -31.39
C ILE A 3 -2.66 7.37 -30.83
N THR A 4 -1.85 6.47 -30.29
CA THR A 4 -2.34 5.24 -29.66
C THR A 4 -2.53 5.53 -28.18
N GLY A 5 -3.76 5.86 -27.80
CA GLY A 5 -4.16 5.95 -26.40
C GLY A 5 -4.14 4.57 -25.71
N PRO A 6 -4.07 4.51 -24.37
CA PRO A 6 -3.96 3.26 -23.64
C PRO A 6 -5.25 2.43 -23.74
N THR A 7 -5.11 1.19 -24.23
CA THR A 7 -6.17 0.18 -24.30
C THR A 7 -6.59 -0.25 -22.89
N PHE A 8 -7.82 0.10 -22.48
CA PHE A 8 -8.42 -0.42 -21.26
C PHE A 8 -9.02 -1.81 -21.54
N LEU A 9 -8.41 -2.86 -20.97
CA LEU A 9 -8.96 -4.22 -20.94
C LEU A 9 -9.67 -4.43 -19.60
N SER A 10 -11.00 -4.41 -19.58
CA SER A 10 -11.79 -4.84 -18.42
C SER A 10 -12.10 -6.33 -18.54
N THR A 11 -11.47 -7.18 -17.73
CA THR A 11 -11.87 -8.59 -17.61
C THR A 11 -12.79 -8.77 -16.42
N THR A 12 -14.09 -8.93 -16.69
CA THR A 12 -15.08 -9.32 -15.68
C THR A 12 -14.90 -10.80 -15.35
N SER A 13 -14.39 -11.12 -14.15
CA SER A 13 -14.43 -12.48 -13.61
C SER A 13 -15.70 -12.68 -12.80
N TYR A 14 -16.62 -13.53 -13.28
CA TYR A 14 -17.88 -13.85 -12.61
C TYR A 14 -17.76 -15.18 -11.85
N ASN A 15 -17.59 -15.12 -10.53
CA ASN A 15 -17.57 -16.30 -9.66
C ASN A 15 -18.99 -16.61 -9.16
N ARG A 16 -19.60 -17.70 -9.65
CA ARG A 16 -21.01 -18.06 -9.44
C ARG A 16 -21.43 -18.48 -8.00
N LYS A 17 -20.55 -18.37 -6.99
CA LYS A 17 -20.81 -18.91 -5.64
C LYS A 17 -20.78 -17.93 -4.46
N ALA A 18 -20.49 -16.66 -4.66
CA ALA A 18 -20.65 -15.65 -3.61
C ALA A 18 -21.13 -14.35 -4.23
N ARG A 19 -22.31 -13.90 -3.84
CA ARG A 19 -22.94 -12.65 -4.32
C ARG A 19 -22.26 -11.46 -3.66
N ILE A 20 -20.98 -11.24 -3.96
CA ILE A 20 -20.23 -10.05 -3.54
C ILE A 20 -19.72 -9.39 -4.82
N THR A 21 -20.39 -8.33 -5.22
CA THR A 21 -19.97 -7.47 -6.32
C THR A 21 -19.00 -6.43 -5.76
N THR A 22 -17.71 -6.74 -5.74
CA THR A 22 -16.68 -5.77 -5.36
C THR A 22 -16.42 -4.83 -6.54
N PHE A 23 -16.87 -3.58 -6.44
CA PHE A 23 -16.51 -2.52 -7.37
C PHE A 23 -15.10 -2.04 -7.03
N THR A 24 -14.09 -2.57 -7.73
CA THR A 24 -12.71 -2.11 -7.58
C THR A 24 -12.48 -0.90 -8.49
N THR A 25 -12.64 0.30 -7.93
CA THR A 25 -12.21 1.56 -8.58
C THR A 25 -10.70 1.52 -8.74
N SER A 26 -10.24 1.31 -9.98
CA SER A 26 -8.82 1.26 -10.34
C SER A 26 -8.18 2.64 -10.19
N ILE A 27 -7.48 2.83 -9.07
CA ILE A 27 -6.45 3.86 -8.90
C ILE A 27 -5.14 3.13 -8.56
N MET A 28 -4.55 2.43 -9.54
CA MET A 28 -3.26 1.70 -9.38
C MET A 28 -3.12 0.96 -8.05
N SER A 29 -4.18 0.28 -7.61
CA SER A 29 -4.24 -0.45 -6.34
C SER A 29 -3.76 -1.88 -6.53
N ILE A 30 -2.60 -2.23 -5.97
CA ILE A 30 -2.17 -3.64 -5.92
C ILE A 30 -3.18 -4.44 -5.09
N THR A 31 -3.53 -5.65 -5.55
CA THR A 31 -4.52 -6.50 -4.89
C THR A 31 -4.04 -6.91 -3.50
N GLU A 32 -4.95 -7.29 -2.60
CA GLU A 32 -4.59 -7.79 -1.25
C GLU A 32 -3.56 -8.92 -1.33
N ALA A 33 -3.75 -9.89 -2.24
CA ALA A 33 -2.80 -10.98 -2.45
C ALA A 33 -1.39 -10.50 -2.87
N GLN A 34 -1.31 -9.43 -3.67
CA GLN A 34 -0.03 -8.83 -4.07
C GLN A 34 0.63 -8.08 -2.90
N GLN A 35 -0.18 -7.43 -2.07
CA GLN A 35 0.28 -6.80 -0.84
C GLN A 35 0.83 -7.85 0.14
N ASP A 36 0.14 -8.98 0.31
CA ASP A 36 0.58 -10.08 1.15
C ASP A 36 1.90 -10.68 0.66
N THR A 37 2.02 -10.88 -0.65
CA THR A 37 3.27 -11.36 -1.28
C THR A 37 4.44 -10.39 -1.02
N LYS A 38 4.20 -9.07 -1.17
CA LYS A 38 5.22 -8.05 -0.86
C LYS A 38 5.58 -8.05 0.62
N TYR A 39 4.60 -8.06 1.51
CA TYR A 39 4.82 -8.14 2.94
C TYR A 39 5.62 -9.40 3.32
N ALA A 40 5.30 -10.55 2.74
CA ALA A 40 6.02 -11.80 2.97
C ALA A 40 7.50 -11.69 2.58
N SER A 41 7.83 -10.94 1.52
CA SER A 41 9.19 -10.71 1.05
C SER A 41 10.03 -9.76 1.93
N LEU A 42 9.41 -9.06 2.88
CA LEU A 42 10.11 -8.17 3.80
C LEU A 42 10.95 -8.96 4.81
N THR A 43 12.08 -8.37 5.22
CA THR A 43 12.89 -8.91 6.31
C THR A 43 12.15 -8.80 7.66
N PRO A 44 12.53 -9.57 8.69
CA PRO A 44 11.89 -9.47 10.00
C PRO A 44 11.91 -8.05 10.60
N ALA A 45 13.00 -7.30 10.40
CA ALA A 45 13.13 -5.92 10.85
C ALA A 45 12.15 -4.98 10.12
N GLN A 46 12.04 -5.13 8.80
CA GLN A 46 11.09 -4.38 7.97
C GLN A 46 9.63 -4.68 8.34
N LYS A 47 9.30 -5.95 8.59
CA LYS A 47 7.96 -6.37 9.05
C LYS A 47 7.60 -5.72 10.38
N THR A 48 8.55 -5.71 11.32
CA THR A 48 8.35 -5.07 12.63
C THR A 48 8.04 -3.58 12.50
N ALA A 49 8.80 -2.86 11.69
CA ALA A 49 8.56 -1.44 11.41
C ALA A 49 7.21 -1.19 10.72
N PHE A 50 6.86 -2.05 9.76
CA PHE A 50 5.58 -2.02 9.07
C PHE A 50 4.39 -2.26 10.00
N ASP A 51 4.45 -3.31 10.83
CA ASP A 51 3.37 -3.69 11.73
C ASP A 51 3.13 -2.62 12.80
N LYS A 52 4.21 -1.99 13.29
CA LYS A 52 4.15 -0.84 14.19
C LYS A 52 3.44 0.34 13.54
N ALA A 53 3.78 0.70 12.30
CA ALA A 53 3.09 1.75 11.56
C ALA A 53 1.60 1.43 11.35
N MET A 54 1.26 0.18 10.98
CA MET A 54 -0.13 -0.26 10.85
C MET A 54 -0.90 -0.20 12.19
N ALA A 55 -0.24 -0.45 13.33
CA ALA A 55 -0.87 -0.34 14.64
C ALA A 55 -1.23 1.12 15.01
N HIS A 56 -0.44 2.09 14.57
CA HIS A 56 -0.78 3.51 14.69
C HIS A 56 -1.91 3.89 13.73
N ALA A 57 -1.88 3.40 12.49
CA ALA A 57 -2.93 3.64 11.51
C ALA A 57 -4.30 3.12 11.96
N LYS A 58 -4.35 1.94 12.60
CA LYS A 58 -5.57 1.36 13.20
C LYS A 58 -6.20 2.19 14.31
N LYS A 59 -5.44 3.12 14.91
CA LYS A 59 -5.96 4.07 15.91
C LYS A 59 -6.50 5.35 15.26
N GLY A 60 -6.47 5.43 13.93
CA GLY A 60 -6.82 6.63 13.16
C GLY A 60 -5.70 7.67 13.08
N ASP A 61 -4.50 7.37 13.61
CA ASP A 61 -3.37 8.30 13.62
C ASP A 61 -2.36 7.98 12.51
N PHE A 62 -2.74 8.30 11.28
CA PHE A 62 -1.92 8.05 10.08
C PHE A 62 -0.67 8.94 10.03
N LYS A 63 -0.68 10.10 10.70
CA LYS A 63 0.48 10.97 10.80
C LYS A 63 1.55 10.31 11.66
N ALA A 64 1.22 9.90 12.89
CA ALA A 64 2.15 9.20 13.76
C ALA A 64 2.59 7.86 13.15
N ALA A 65 1.69 7.18 12.42
CA ALA A 65 2.03 5.96 11.69
C ALA A 65 3.12 6.18 10.64
N THR A 66 2.99 7.24 9.84
CA THR A 66 3.98 7.63 8.82
C THR A 66 5.30 8.03 9.48
N ASP A 67 5.24 8.84 10.53
CA ASP A 67 6.43 9.34 11.22
C ASP A 67 7.21 8.20 11.88
N SER A 68 6.51 7.24 12.51
CA SER A 68 7.13 6.03 13.05
C SER A 68 7.80 5.20 11.96
N PHE A 69 7.11 4.99 10.84
CA PHE A 69 7.67 4.21 9.73
C PHE A 69 8.93 4.86 9.16
N ILE A 70 8.93 6.19 8.99
CA ILE A 70 10.09 6.96 8.53
C ILE A 70 11.25 6.86 9.52
N ALA A 71 10.99 6.93 10.83
CA ALA A 71 12.01 6.81 11.85
C ALA A 71 12.68 5.42 11.79
N ASP A 72 11.86 4.35 11.77
CA ASP A 72 12.35 2.98 11.71
C ASP A 72 13.03 2.68 10.36
N SER A 73 12.56 3.29 9.25
CA SER A 73 13.16 3.13 7.93
C SER A 73 14.50 3.84 7.75
N ARG A 74 14.75 4.93 8.49
CA ARG A 74 16.05 5.59 8.53
C ARG A 74 17.09 4.75 9.27
N ASP A 75 16.67 4.04 10.31
CA ASP A 75 17.54 3.17 11.10
C ASP A 75 17.90 1.89 10.33
N ILE A 76 16.91 1.26 9.70
CA ILE A 76 17.08 -0.01 8.98
C ILE A 76 17.52 0.19 7.51
N GLY A 77 17.26 1.36 6.91
CA GLY A 77 17.67 1.69 5.54
C GLY A 77 16.83 1.06 4.42
N PHE A 78 15.53 0.83 4.64
CA PHE A 78 14.68 0.08 3.68
C PHE A 78 13.64 0.90 2.91
N ALA A 79 13.44 2.17 3.26
CA ALA A 79 12.53 3.06 2.56
C ALA A 79 13.13 4.45 2.39
N ASN A 80 12.79 5.14 1.29
CA ASN A 80 13.19 6.53 1.07
C ASN A 80 12.19 7.49 1.75
N PRO A 81 12.53 8.06 2.91
CA PRO A 81 11.57 8.74 3.77
C PRO A 81 11.18 10.14 3.27
N TRP A 82 12.01 10.76 2.42
CA TRP A 82 11.80 12.12 1.92
C TRP A 82 10.52 12.29 1.09
N ASN A 83 10.03 11.21 0.48
CA ASN A 83 8.83 11.22 -0.34
C ASN A 83 7.59 10.66 0.36
N MET A 84 7.70 10.11 1.57
CA MET A 84 6.60 9.39 2.24
C MET A 84 5.53 10.33 2.80
N GLN A 85 5.93 11.37 3.54
CA GLN A 85 4.99 12.36 4.10
C GLN A 85 4.21 13.11 3.02
N VAL A 86 4.85 13.42 1.88
CA VAL A 86 4.19 14.13 0.76
C VAL A 86 3.18 13.26 0.02
N ARG A 87 3.36 11.93 0.05
CA ARG A 87 2.48 10.99 -0.65
C ARG A 87 1.35 10.42 0.22
N MET A 88 1.22 10.86 1.48
CA MET A 88 0.14 10.42 2.34
C MET A 88 -1.07 11.36 2.16
N PRO A 89 -2.20 10.90 1.59
CA PRO A 89 -3.38 11.73 1.39
C PRO A 89 -4.11 12.03 2.71
N ASP A 90 -4.82 13.16 2.78
CA ASP A 90 -5.53 13.61 3.99
C ASP A 90 -6.67 12.66 4.44
N ASN A 91 -7.23 11.90 3.50
CA ASN A 91 -8.33 10.95 3.72
C ASN A 91 -7.89 9.49 3.57
N VAL A 92 -6.69 9.16 4.04
CA VAL A 92 -6.15 7.81 3.89
C VAL A 92 -6.98 6.79 4.69
N THR A 93 -7.33 5.68 4.06
CA THR A 93 -7.89 4.51 4.74
C THR A 93 -6.78 3.57 5.17
N GLU A 94 -7.04 2.64 6.10
CA GLU A 94 -6.06 1.65 6.52
C GLU A 94 -5.48 0.83 5.34
N ASP A 95 -6.34 0.40 4.41
CA ASP A 95 -5.92 -0.36 3.24
C ASP A 95 -5.06 0.47 2.28
N HIS A 96 -5.43 1.73 2.09
CA HIS A 96 -4.67 2.63 1.22
C HIS A 96 -3.32 2.98 1.86
N PHE A 97 -3.29 3.17 3.18
CA PHE A 97 -2.07 3.38 3.95
C PHE A 97 -1.13 2.17 3.86
N ARG A 98 -1.68 0.96 4.02
CA ARG A 98 -0.96 -0.31 3.86
C ARG A 98 -0.30 -0.39 2.49
N GLN A 99 -1.05 -0.06 1.44
CA GLN A 99 -0.55 -0.06 0.08
C GLN A 99 0.60 0.94 -0.11
N ILE A 100 0.44 2.17 0.40
CA ILE A 100 1.48 3.20 0.33
C ILE A 100 2.77 2.70 0.98
N LEU A 101 2.69 2.16 2.20
CA LEU A 101 3.87 1.65 2.90
C LEU A 101 4.60 0.55 2.11
N LEU A 102 3.87 -0.43 1.58
CA LEU A 102 4.45 -1.50 0.74
C LEU A 102 4.98 -1.02 -0.61
N GLY A 103 4.55 0.16 -1.06
CA GLY A 103 5.13 0.86 -2.21
C GLY A 103 6.50 1.46 -1.92
N PHE A 104 6.75 1.85 -0.67
CA PHE A 104 8.00 2.46 -0.23
C PHE A 104 9.04 1.48 0.30
N CYS A 105 8.62 0.29 0.73
CA CYS A 105 9.56 -0.79 1.03
C CYS A 105 10.31 -1.19 -0.25
N SER A 106 11.59 -0.81 -0.33
CA SER A 106 12.53 -1.33 -1.31
C SER A 106 12.91 -2.77 -0.95
N LYS A 107 13.16 -3.60 -1.97
CA LYS A 107 13.82 -4.89 -1.79
C LYS A 107 15.26 -4.70 -1.33
#